data_AF-A0A975SZ52-F1
#
_entry.id   AF-A0A975SZ52-F1
#
_cell.length_a   1.000
_cell.length_b   1.000
_cell.length_c   1.000
_cell.angle_alpha   90.00
_cell.angle_beta   90.00
_cell.angle_gamma   90.00
#
_symmetry.space_group_name_H-M   'P 1'
#
loop_
_entity.id
_entity.type
_entity.pdbx_description
1 polymer ?
#
loop_
_entity_poly.entity_id
_entity_poly.type
_entity_poly.pdbx_seq_one_letter_code
_entity_poly.pdbx_strand_id
1 'polypeptide(L)' 'MSDVTDEQTWPTHCETCGTELAHGTIDFDESNENRAELNPGEMVAVDYCPNPDCPAKRVEQP' A
#
# COMPACT_ATOMS: atom_id res chain seq x y z
N MET A 1 20.83 23.34 14.05
CA MET A 1 19.93 22.92 12.97
C MET A 1 19.25 21.68 13.50
N SER A 2 17.96 21.77 13.82
CA SER A 2 17.22 20.67 14.44
C SER A 2 16.95 19.62 13.37
N ASP A 3 17.61 18.48 13.51
CA ASP A 3 17.34 17.25 12.78
C ASP A 3 15.97 16.75 13.24
N VAL A 4 14.91 17.20 12.56
CA VAL A 4 13.57 16.62 12.72
C VAL A 4 13.55 15.43 11.78
N THR A 5 14.09 14.31 12.24
CA THR A 5 13.72 13.01 11.68
C THR A 5 12.26 12.82 12.05
N ASP A 6 11.37 13.25 11.16
CA ASP A 6 9.95 12.95 11.25
C ASP A 6 9.84 11.42 11.14
N GLU A 7 9.84 10.74 12.29
CA GLU A 7 9.62 9.29 12.37
C GLU A 7 8.18 9.04 11.93
N GLN A 8 7.96 9.04 10.61
CA GLN A 8 6.66 8.76 9.99
C GLN A 8 6.22 7.39 10.45
N THR A 9 5.33 7.38 11.44
CA THR A 9 4.72 6.16 11.95
C THR A 9 3.60 5.82 11.00
N TRP A 10 3.85 4.85 10.12
CA TRP A 10 2.83 4.32 9.25
C TRP A 10 1.76 3.59 10.08
N PRO A 11 0.47 3.78 9.79
CA PRO A 11 -0.59 3.08 10.49
C PRO A 11 -0.46 1.57 10.22
N THR A 12 -0.61 0.75 11.26
CA THR A 12 -0.63 -0.72 11.12
C THR A 12 -2.05 -1.28 10.94
N HIS A 13 -3.06 -0.42 11.15
CA HIS A 13 -4.48 -0.78 11.07
C HIS A 13 -5.21 0.25 10.20
N CYS A 14 -6.20 -0.22 9.45
CA CYS A 14 -7.10 0.63 8.69
C CYS A 14 -7.87 1.57 9.63
N GLU A 15 -7.74 2.89 9.43
CA GLU A 15 -8.38 3.90 10.26
C GLU A 15 -9.92 3.84 10.22
N THR A 16 -10.51 3.26 9.17
CA THR A 16 -11.96 3.20 9.00
C THR A 16 -12.60 1.99 9.68
N CYS A 17 -11.98 0.81 9.59
CA CYS A 17 -12.59 -0.44 10.07
C CYS A 17 -11.76 -1.17 11.13
N GLY A 18 -10.58 -0.64 11.49
CA GLY A 18 -9.68 -1.23 12.48
C GLY A 18 -9.05 -2.56 12.07
N THR A 19 -9.19 -3.00 10.82
CA THR A 19 -8.53 -4.23 10.34
C THR A 19 -7.04 -3.98 10.17
N GLU A 20 -6.20 -4.93 10.62
CA GLU A 20 -4.76 -4.92 10.38
C GLU A 20 -4.46 -4.82 8.87
N LEU A 21 -3.54 -3.92 8.50
CA LEU A 21 -3.18 -3.72 7.10
C LEU A 21 -2.35 -4.89 6.60
N ALA A 22 -2.62 -5.30 5.36
CA ALA A 22 -1.81 -6.28 4.65
C ALA A 22 -0.75 -5.55 3.81
N HIS A 23 0.45 -6.13 3.75
CA HIS A 23 1.54 -5.63 2.93
C HIS A 23 1.56 -6.33 1.57
N GLY A 24 1.71 -5.56 0.49
CA GLY A 24 1.78 -6.09 -0.87
C GLY A 24 2.73 -5.29 -1.75
N THR A 25 3.04 -5.83 -2.92
CA THR A 25 3.84 -5.15 -3.94
C THR A 25 2.98 -4.98 -5.18
N ILE A 26 2.87 -3.75 -5.67
CA ILE A 26 2.18 -3.43 -6.92
C ILE A 26 3.24 -3.17 -7.98
N ASP A 27 3.12 -3.86 -9.11
CA ASP A 27 3.86 -3.55 -10.33
C ASP A 27 3.05 -2.53 -11.14
N PHE A 28 3.64 -1.36 -11.42
CA PHE A 28 2.98 -0.30 -12.18
C PHE A 28 3.22 -0.38 -13.69
N ASP A 29 4.10 -1.27 -14.17
CA ASP A 29 4.35 -1.45 -15.59
C ASP A 29 3.77 -2.78 -16.11
N GLU A 30 2.54 -2.68 -16.64
CA GLU A 30 1.85 -3.81 -17.28
C GLU A 30 2.47 -4.24 -18.63
N SER A 31 3.47 -3.52 -19.15
CA SER A 31 4.10 -3.79 -20.44
C SER A 31 5.28 -4.76 -20.38
N ASN A 32 5.80 -5.04 -19.19
CA ASN A 32 6.89 -5.98 -18.99
C ASN A 32 6.40 -7.45 -19.07
N GLU A 33 7.26 -8.34 -19.60
CA GLU A 33 7.03 -9.79 -19.43
C GLU A 33 6.91 -10.09 -17.93
N ASN A 34 5.88 -10.86 -17.54
CA ASN A 34 5.61 -11.25 -16.16
C ASN A 34 6.74 -12.14 -15.61
N ARG A 35 7.84 -11.51 -15.21
CA ARG A 35 9.03 -12.10 -14.61
C ARG A 35 9.42 -11.24 -13.43
N ALA A 36 9.04 -11.70 -12.24
CA ALA A 36 9.24 -11.02 -10.95
C ALA A 36 10.71 -10.69 -10.61
N GLU A 37 11.67 -11.20 -11.37
CA GLU A 37 13.11 -11.07 -11.10
C GLU A 37 13.77 -9.87 -11.80
N LEU A 38 13.08 -9.17 -12.72
CA LEU A 38 13.75 -8.24 -13.66
C LEU A 38 13.42 -6.75 -13.53
N ASN A 39 12.44 -6.32 -12.72
CA ASN A 39 12.02 -4.91 -12.69
C ASN A 39 11.98 -4.29 -11.26
N PRO A 40 13.14 -4.11 -10.61
CA PRO A 40 13.22 -3.43 -9.30
C PRO A 40 12.89 -1.92 -9.36
N GLY A 41 12.65 -1.34 -10.55
CA GLY A 41 12.41 0.09 -10.74
C GLY A 41 10.95 0.54 -10.63
N GLU A 42 9.97 -0.38 -10.72
CA GLU A 42 8.54 -0.04 -10.88
C GLU A 42 7.61 -0.78 -9.92
N MET A 43 8.20 -1.47 -8.93
CA MET A 43 7.48 -2.12 -7.84
C MET A 43 7.39 -1.18 -6.64
N VAL A 44 6.17 -0.92 -6.15
CA VAL A 44 5.97 -0.19 -4.89
C VAL A 44 5.39 -1.13 -3.84
N ALA A 45 6.03 -1.13 -2.69
CA ALA A 45 5.52 -1.77 -1.50
C ALA A 45 4.42 -0.89 -0.89
N VAL A 46 3.22 -1.45 -0.73
CA VAL A 46 2.04 -0.74 -0.24
C VAL A 46 1.39 -1.51 0.90
N ASP A 47 0.84 -0.76 1.86
CA ASP A 47 -0.05 -1.29 2.88
C ASP A 47 -1.50 -1.03 2.47
N TYR A 48 -2.32 -2.06 2.45
CA TYR A 48 -3.72 -1.97 2.03
C TYR A 48 -4.65 -2.65 3.02
N CYS A 49 -5.91 -2.19 3.10
CA CYS A 49 -6.92 -2.83 3.93
C CYS A 49 -7.46 -4.09 3.21
N PRO A 50 -7.23 -5.31 3.75
CA PRO A 50 -7.67 -6.55 3.11
C PRO A 50 -9.15 -6.86 3.38
N ASN A 51 -9.80 -6.14 4.29
CA ASN A 51 -11.20 -6.40 4.67
C ASN A 51 -12.16 -6.06 3.52
N PRO A 52 -12.85 -7.05 2.92
CA PRO A 52 -13.80 -6.81 1.83
C PRO A 52 -15.04 -6.04 2.27
N ASP A 53 -15.37 -6.08 3.57
CA ASP A 53 -16.51 -5.39 4.16
C ASP A 53 -16.16 -3.98 4.68
N CYS A 54 -14.93 -3.51 4.43
CA CYS A 54 -14.50 -2.18 4.87
C CYS A 54 -15.40 -1.09 4.27
N PRO A 55 -15.99 -0.19 5.09
CA PRO A 55 -16.85 0.88 4.58
C PRO A 55 -16.13 1.81 3.59
N ALA A 56 -14.81 2.02 3.73
CA ALA A 56 -14.02 2.87 2.84
C ALA A 56 -14.02 2.36 1.39
N LYS A 57 -14.01 1.03 1.18
CA LYS A 57 -14.05 0.43 -0.16
C LYS A 57 -15.36 0.72 -0.91
N ARG A 58 -16.43 1.10 -0.20
CA ARG A 58 -17.72 1.46 -0.82
C ARG A 58 -17.77 2.91 -1.30
N VAL A 59 -16.77 3.72 -0.96
CA VAL A 59 -16.71 5.16 -1.27
C VAL A 59 -15.78 5.45 -2.47
N GLU A 60 -14.93 4.51 -2.87
CA GLU A 60 -13.98 4.65 -3.99
C GLU A 60 -14.60 4.32 -5.38
N GLN A 61 -15.75 4.91 -5.71
CA GLN A 61 -16.23 5.00 -7.11
C GLN A 61 -16.68 6.44 -7.43
N PRO A 62 -15.83 7.26 -8.07
CA PRO A 62 -16.27 8.28 -9.02
C PRO A 62 -16.57 7.68 -10.40
#